data_AF-A0A7Y0SR17-F1
#
_entry.id   AF-A0A7Y0SR17-F1
#
_cell.length_a   1.000
_cell.length_b   1.000
_cell.length_c   1.000
_cell.angle_alpha   90.00
_cell.angle_beta   90.00
_cell.angle_gamma   90.00
#
_symmetry.space_group_name_H-M   'P 1'
#
loop_
_entity.id
_entity.type
_entity.pdbx_description
1 polymer ?
#
loop_
_entity_poly.entity_id
_entity_poly.type
_entity_poly.pdbx_seq_one_letter_code
_entity_poly.pdbx_strand_id
1 'polypeptide(L)'
;RNIEFYYQETGRAGRDGLPAEAMMLYDPEEISWLRRMLDEKDDGPQKQVETHKLNAMSAFAEAQTCRRQVLLNYFGEYRGKPCGNCDICLDPPKHFDATEEARKALSCVYRVNQSFGMGYVVEVLRGMQNIRVRENGHDKISTYAIGRDHSHDYWVSIFRQLIHKGLLFQNITRNSTLQLTEEARPLLRGDVTLELAVPRLDTAARAAKSDKLTSKNYDKK
;
A
#
# COMPACT_ATOMS: atom_id res chain seq x y z
N ARG A 1 -16.31 3.55 -2.11
CA ARG A 1 -16.46 2.18 -2.66
C ARG A 1 -15.21 1.72 -3.40
N ASN A 2 -14.63 2.51 -4.30
CA ASN A 2 -13.35 2.22 -4.97
C ASN A 2 -12.64 3.52 -5.37
N ILE A 3 -11.40 3.42 -5.86
CA ILE A 3 -10.56 4.56 -6.25
C ILE A 3 -11.10 5.23 -7.52
N GLU A 4 -11.68 4.50 -8.46
CA GLU A 4 -12.22 5.05 -9.71
C GLU A 4 -13.34 6.06 -9.45
N PHE A 5 -14.29 5.72 -8.58
CA PHE A 5 -15.34 6.66 -8.17
C PHE A 5 -14.76 7.86 -7.42
N TYR A 6 -13.81 7.64 -6.52
CA TYR A 6 -13.16 8.73 -5.80
C TYR A 6 -12.47 9.70 -6.77
N TYR A 7 -11.72 9.18 -7.75
CA TYR A 7 -11.05 9.97 -8.77
C TYR A 7 -12.03 10.75 -9.65
N GLN A 8 -13.11 10.11 -10.10
CA GLN A 8 -14.13 10.74 -10.91
C GLN A 8 -14.83 11.89 -10.18
N GLU A 9 -15.22 11.69 -8.92
CA GLU A 9 -15.95 12.69 -8.15
C GLU A 9 -15.05 13.86 -7.73
N THR A 10 -13.84 13.58 -7.26
CA THR A 10 -12.89 14.64 -6.89
C THR A 10 -12.37 15.42 -8.09
N GLY A 11 -12.26 14.79 -9.27
CA GLY A 11 -11.89 15.44 -10.54
C GLY A 11 -12.95 16.41 -11.10
N ARG A 12 -14.09 16.61 -10.43
CA ARG A 12 -15.06 17.66 -10.76
C ARG A 12 -14.61 19.04 -10.25
N ALA A 13 -13.77 19.09 -9.24
CA ALA A 13 -13.26 20.33 -8.65
C ALA A 13 -12.16 20.97 -9.51
N GLY A 14 -12.05 22.30 -9.49
CA GLY A 14 -10.92 23.04 -10.09
C GLY A 14 -10.75 22.87 -11.61
N ARG A 15 -11.85 22.68 -12.37
CA ARG A 15 -11.80 22.54 -13.84
C ARG A 15 -11.38 23.82 -14.58
N ASP A 16 -11.46 24.94 -13.89
CA ASP A 16 -10.93 26.24 -14.29
C ASP A 16 -9.41 26.36 -14.10
N GLY A 17 -8.77 25.37 -13.48
CA GLY A 17 -7.34 25.36 -13.17
C GLY A 17 -6.97 26.14 -11.91
N LEU A 18 -7.97 26.69 -11.18
CA LEU A 18 -7.73 27.36 -9.91
C LEU A 18 -7.53 26.35 -8.77
N PRO A 19 -6.89 26.75 -7.66
CA PRO A 19 -6.74 25.90 -6.50
C PRO A 19 -8.08 25.36 -6.01
N ALA A 20 -8.14 24.04 -5.82
CA ALA A 20 -9.30 23.34 -5.28
C ALA A 20 -8.85 22.23 -4.32
N GLU A 21 -9.73 21.85 -3.40
CA GLU A 21 -9.45 20.84 -2.38
C GLU A 21 -10.43 19.67 -2.48
N ALA A 22 -9.91 18.46 -2.28
CA ALA A 22 -10.70 17.25 -2.12
C ALA A 22 -10.48 16.69 -0.70
N MET A 23 -11.50 16.80 0.14
CA MET A 23 -11.48 16.31 1.52
C MET A 23 -12.28 15.01 1.64
N MET A 24 -11.66 13.99 2.24
CA MET A 24 -12.31 12.70 2.54
C MET A 24 -12.24 12.44 4.04
N LEU A 25 -13.40 12.39 4.68
CA LEU A 25 -13.51 11.86 6.04
C LEU A 25 -13.52 10.34 5.97
N TYR A 26 -12.73 9.70 6.83
CA TYR A 26 -12.49 8.26 6.77
C TYR A 26 -12.57 7.65 8.16
N ASP A 27 -13.45 6.67 8.32
CA ASP A 27 -13.52 5.81 9.48
C ASP A 27 -13.15 4.36 9.09
N PRO A 28 -12.13 3.75 9.73
CA PRO A 28 -11.80 2.34 9.54
C PRO A 28 -12.97 1.37 9.78
N GLU A 29 -13.92 1.72 10.65
CA GLU A 29 -15.10 0.87 10.93
C GLU A 29 -16.01 0.71 9.70
N GLU A 30 -16.14 1.76 8.87
CA GLU A 30 -16.91 1.70 7.62
C GLU A 30 -16.34 0.67 6.63
N ILE A 31 -15.01 0.52 6.59
CA ILE A 31 -14.37 -0.49 5.74
C ILE A 31 -14.69 -1.89 6.23
N SER A 32 -14.73 -2.11 7.55
CA SER A 32 -15.07 -3.42 8.12
C SER A 32 -16.50 -3.82 7.76
N TRP A 33 -17.44 -2.86 7.78
CA TRP A 33 -18.81 -3.09 7.33
C TRP A 33 -18.90 -3.41 5.83
N LEU A 34 -18.22 -2.63 4.97
CA LEU A 34 -18.18 -2.88 3.53
C LEU A 34 -17.56 -4.24 3.19
N ARG A 35 -16.55 -4.67 3.94
CA ARG A 35 -15.96 -6.02 3.79
C ARG A 35 -16.97 -7.10 4.11
N ARG A 36 -17.70 -6.98 5.22
CA ARG A 36 -18.74 -7.94 5.59
C ARG A 36 -19.80 -8.09 4.51
N MET A 37 -20.27 -6.99 3.93
CA MET A 37 -21.22 -7.02 2.82
C MET A 37 -20.67 -7.71 1.57
N LEU A 38 -19.38 -7.58 1.28
CA LEU A 38 -18.75 -8.30 0.18
C LEU A 38 -18.60 -9.79 0.47
N ASP A 39 -18.30 -10.15 1.71
CA ASP A 39 -18.14 -11.54 2.13
C ASP A 39 -19.46 -12.33 2.05
N GLU A 40 -20.60 -11.65 2.27
CA GLU A 40 -21.96 -12.20 2.10
C GLU A 40 -22.33 -12.48 0.62
N LYS A 41 -21.56 -11.99 -0.36
CA LYS A 41 -21.79 -12.28 -1.78
C LYS A 41 -21.24 -13.65 -2.18
N ASP A 42 -21.83 -14.22 -3.23
CA ASP A 42 -21.35 -15.46 -3.84
C ASP A 42 -19.90 -15.37 -4.30
N ASP A 43 -19.17 -16.47 -4.11
CA ASP A 43 -17.79 -16.56 -4.55
C ASP A 43 -17.71 -16.58 -6.08
N GLY A 44 -16.80 -15.76 -6.62
CA GLY A 44 -16.59 -15.67 -8.05
C GLY A 44 -15.67 -14.53 -8.46
N PRO A 45 -15.38 -14.40 -9.76
CA PRO A 45 -14.49 -13.36 -10.27
C PRO A 45 -14.93 -11.94 -9.89
N GLN A 46 -16.25 -11.69 -9.86
CA GLN A 46 -16.79 -10.37 -9.49
C GLN A 46 -16.46 -10.01 -8.04
N LYS A 47 -16.70 -10.91 -7.08
CA LYS A 47 -16.36 -10.70 -5.67
C LYS A 47 -14.88 -10.40 -5.50
N GLN A 48 -14.01 -11.13 -6.20
CA GLN A 48 -12.55 -10.90 -6.16
C GLN A 48 -12.17 -9.49 -6.64
N VAL A 49 -12.75 -9.04 -7.75
CA VAL A 49 -12.52 -7.69 -8.29
C VAL A 49 -13.02 -6.62 -7.31
N GLU A 50 -14.22 -6.77 -6.76
CA GLU A 50 -14.78 -5.82 -5.80
C GLU A 50 -13.97 -5.77 -4.50
N THR A 51 -13.53 -6.92 -3.97
CA THR A 51 -12.65 -7.03 -2.81
C THR A 51 -11.31 -6.34 -3.07
N HIS A 52 -10.73 -6.54 -4.25
CA HIS A 52 -9.50 -5.84 -4.63
C HIS A 52 -9.70 -4.32 -4.62
N LYS A 53 -10.77 -3.83 -5.26
CA LYS A 53 -11.07 -2.40 -5.33
C LYS A 53 -11.32 -1.78 -3.95
N LEU A 54 -12.01 -2.49 -3.07
CA LEU A 54 -12.21 -2.05 -1.68
C LEU A 54 -10.88 -1.99 -0.92
N ASN A 55 -10.03 -3.01 -1.08
CA ASN A 55 -8.70 -3.03 -0.46
C ASN A 55 -7.80 -1.90 -0.97
N ALA A 56 -7.84 -1.58 -2.26
CA ALA A 56 -7.14 -0.44 -2.83
C ALA A 56 -7.63 0.89 -2.23
N MET A 57 -8.95 1.06 -2.10
CA MET A 57 -9.53 2.27 -1.48
C MET A 57 -9.14 2.41 0.00
N SER A 58 -9.18 1.31 0.75
CA SER A 58 -8.72 1.28 2.14
C SER A 58 -7.23 1.60 2.24
N ALA A 59 -6.39 1.01 1.39
CA ALA A 59 -4.96 1.30 1.35
C ALA A 59 -4.67 2.77 0.96
N PHE A 60 -5.46 3.34 0.04
CA PHE A 60 -5.39 4.75 -0.30
C PHE A 60 -5.73 5.64 0.90
N ALA A 61 -6.78 5.34 1.66
CA ALA A 61 -7.17 6.10 2.85
C ALA A 61 -6.11 6.02 3.97
N GLU A 62 -5.52 4.84 4.16
CA GLU A 62 -4.50 4.59 5.19
C GLU A 62 -3.05 4.87 4.75
N ALA A 63 -2.87 5.41 3.53
CA ALA A 63 -1.54 5.62 2.97
C ALA A 63 -0.63 6.45 3.87
N GLN A 64 0.66 6.15 3.80
CA GLN A 64 1.74 6.90 4.45
C GLN A 64 2.70 7.50 3.42
N THR A 65 2.30 7.43 2.15
CA THR A 65 2.98 7.92 0.96
C THR A 65 2.11 8.98 0.31
N CYS A 66 2.70 9.91 -0.46
CA CYS A 66 1.98 10.93 -1.20
C CYS A 66 0.68 10.40 -1.86
N ARG A 67 -0.48 10.97 -1.51
CA ARG A 67 -1.80 10.54 -2.03
C ARG A 67 -1.84 10.51 -3.56
N ARG A 68 -1.23 11.52 -4.19
CA ARG A 68 -1.18 11.62 -5.65
C ARG A 68 -0.35 10.51 -6.27
N GLN A 69 0.75 10.07 -5.65
CA GLN A 69 1.51 8.92 -6.16
C GLN A 69 0.66 7.65 -6.08
N VAL A 70 -0.08 7.44 -4.98
CA VAL A 70 -0.98 6.29 -4.85
C VAL A 70 -2.02 6.26 -5.97
N LEU A 71 -2.70 7.39 -6.23
CA LEU A 71 -3.71 7.50 -7.28
C LEU A 71 -3.11 7.24 -8.67
N LEU A 72 -2.00 7.89 -9.01
CA LEU A 72 -1.39 7.75 -10.33
C LEU A 72 -0.89 6.31 -10.56
N ASN A 73 -0.21 5.72 -9.58
CA ASN A 73 0.27 4.33 -9.68
C ASN A 73 -0.89 3.33 -9.78
N TYR A 74 -2.05 3.59 -9.15
CA TYR A 74 -3.25 2.76 -9.33
C TYR A 74 -3.72 2.73 -10.79
N PHE A 75 -3.62 3.84 -11.51
CA PHE A 75 -3.95 3.93 -12.94
C PHE A 75 -2.79 3.60 -13.89
N GLY A 76 -1.68 3.08 -13.36
CA GLY A 76 -0.50 2.72 -14.16
C GLY A 76 0.36 3.91 -14.59
N GLU A 77 0.13 5.09 -14.02
CA GLU A 77 0.95 6.29 -14.26
C GLU A 77 2.02 6.41 -13.18
N TYR A 78 3.25 6.00 -13.51
CA TYR A 78 4.35 6.11 -12.56
C TYR A 78 4.74 7.57 -12.31
N ARG A 79 4.94 7.89 -11.02
CA ARG A 79 5.51 9.17 -10.60
C ARG A 79 6.50 8.97 -9.46
N GLY A 80 7.78 9.16 -9.75
CA GLY A 80 8.85 8.98 -8.75
C GLY A 80 8.89 10.05 -7.65
N LYS A 81 8.37 11.26 -7.90
CA LYS A 81 8.42 12.39 -6.95
C LYS A 81 7.09 12.64 -6.23
N PRO A 82 7.10 12.98 -4.93
CA PRO A 82 5.90 13.39 -4.19
C PRO A 82 5.31 14.68 -4.79
N CYS A 83 4.02 14.96 -4.53
CA CYS A 83 3.32 16.08 -5.17
C CYS A 83 3.49 17.43 -4.47
N GLY A 84 3.87 17.45 -3.19
CA GLY A 84 3.97 18.68 -2.41
C GLY A 84 2.61 19.32 -2.03
N ASN A 85 1.48 18.71 -2.40
CA ASN A 85 0.14 19.31 -2.31
C ASN A 85 -0.95 18.30 -1.90
N CYS A 86 -0.65 17.43 -0.94
CA CYS A 86 -1.63 16.59 -0.27
C CYS A 86 -1.33 16.53 1.23
N ASP A 87 -2.29 16.12 2.04
CA ASP A 87 -2.17 15.99 3.50
C ASP A 87 -0.86 15.31 3.95
N ILE A 88 -0.47 14.21 3.29
CA ILE A 88 0.76 13.48 3.62
C ILE A 88 2.03 14.25 3.21
N CYS A 89 2.00 15.03 2.12
CA CYS A 89 3.16 15.84 1.74
C CYS A 89 3.30 17.08 2.63
N LEU A 90 2.19 17.62 3.13
CA LEU A 90 2.15 18.82 3.96
C LEU A 90 2.46 18.52 5.44
N ASP A 91 2.10 17.33 5.94
CA ASP A 91 2.43 16.84 7.28
C ASP A 91 3.02 15.43 7.21
N PRO A 92 4.28 15.29 6.76
CA PRO A 92 4.88 13.99 6.47
C PRO A 92 5.04 13.11 7.71
N PRO A 93 4.83 11.79 7.60
CA PRO A 93 5.15 10.87 8.68
C PRO A 93 6.67 10.84 8.95
N LYS A 94 7.07 10.25 10.07
CA LYS A 94 8.48 9.93 10.31
C LYS A 94 8.94 8.92 9.27
N HIS A 95 10.11 9.16 8.68
CA HIS A 95 10.73 8.28 7.70
C HIS A 95 11.93 7.56 8.32
N PHE A 96 12.34 6.47 7.67
CA PHE A 96 13.57 5.75 7.95
C PHE A 96 14.16 5.21 6.64
N ASP A 97 15.46 4.93 6.64
CA ASP A 97 16.09 4.21 5.53
C ASP A 97 15.57 2.76 5.54
N ALA A 98 14.79 2.42 4.52
CA ALA A 98 14.15 1.13 4.36
C ALA A 98 14.71 0.37 3.15
N THR A 99 15.92 0.73 2.71
CA THR A 99 16.56 0.16 1.52
C THR A 99 16.65 -1.36 1.61
N GLU A 100 17.08 -1.88 2.76
CA GLU A 100 17.24 -3.33 2.95
C GLU A 100 15.89 -4.04 3.05
N GLU A 101 14.91 -3.48 3.76
CA GLU A 101 13.55 -4.02 3.83
C GLU A 101 12.90 -4.09 2.45
N ALA A 102 13.06 -3.04 1.65
CA ALA A 102 12.55 -3.00 0.30
C ALA A 102 13.25 -4.05 -0.59
N ARG A 103 14.59 -4.17 -0.50
CA ARG A 103 15.34 -5.20 -1.25
C ARG A 103 14.94 -6.62 -0.84
N LYS A 104 14.75 -6.88 0.46
CA LYS A 104 14.23 -8.16 0.98
C LYS A 104 12.85 -8.47 0.39
N ALA A 105 11.92 -7.52 0.44
CA ALA A 105 10.56 -7.67 -0.06
C ALA A 105 10.52 -7.90 -1.58
N LEU A 106 11.18 -7.05 -2.38
CA LEU A 106 11.24 -7.15 -3.84
C LEU A 106 11.94 -8.44 -4.30
N SER A 107 13.03 -8.81 -3.63
CA SER A 107 13.75 -10.08 -3.86
C SER A 107 12.88 -11.30 -3.60
N CYS A 108 12.01 -11.24 -2.59
CA CYS A 108 11.09 -12.31 -2.27
C CYS A 108 10.00 -12.44 -3.34
N VAL A 109 9.41 -11.32 -3.79
CA VAL A 109 8.44 -11.29 -4.90
C VAL A 109 9.04 -11.90 -6.17
N TYR A 110 10.29 -11.57 -6.48
CA TYR A 110 11.01 -12.17 -7.61
C TYR A 110 11.16 -13.69 -7.48
N ARG A 111 11.62 -14.17 -6.31
CA ARG A 111 11.92 -15.61 -6.09
C ARG A 111 10.68 -16.50 -6.03
N VAL A 112 9.52 -15.95 -5.65
CA VAL A 112 8.25 -16.66 -5.76
C VAL A 112 7.61 -16.53 -7.15
N ASN A 113 8.41 -16.16 -8.16
CA ASN A 113 8.01 -16.02 -9.56
C ASN A 113 6.86 -15.04 -9.81
N GLN A 114 6.71 -14.00 -8.96
CA GLN A 114 5.69 -12.95 -9.11
C GLN A 114 4.26 -13.50 -9.26
N SER A 115 4.01 -14.66 -8.66
CA SER A 115 2.80 -15.48 -8.87
C SER A 115 1.95 -15.60 -7.61
N PHE A 116 2.26 -14.82 -6.56
CA PHE A 116 1.58 -14.87 -5.28
C PHE A 116 1.18 -13.47 -4.79
N GLY A 117 0.06 -13.42 -4.07
CA GLY A 117 -0.42 -12.20 -3.42
C GLY A 117 0.35 -11.85 -2.15
N MET A 118 0.15 -10.63 -1.65
CA MET A 118 0.89 -10.04 -0.53
C MET A 118 0.98 -10.94 0.71
N GLY A 119 -0.14 -11.51 1.16
CA GLY A 119 -0.15 -12.35 2.37
C GLY A 119 0.81 -13.54 2.29
N TYR A 120 0.81 -14.25 1.16
CA TYR A 120 1.72 -15.37 0.94
C TYR A 120 3.19 -14.92 0.89
N VAL A 121 3.49 -13.80 0.24
CA VAL A 121 4.87 -13.28 0.19
C VAL A 121 5.36 -12.89 1.59
N VAL A 122 4.49 -12.29 2.42
CA VAL A 122 4.80 -11.98 3.82
C VAL A 122 5.06 -13.24 4.63
N GLU A 123 4.27 -14.30 4.45
CA GLU A 123 4.48 -15.58 5.12
C GLU A 123 5.84 -16.21 4.79
N VAL A 124 6.22 -16.21 3.51
CA VAL A 124 7.54 -16.70 3.06
C VAL A 124 8.66 -15.86 3.69
N LEU A 125 8.55 -14.54 3.61
CA LEU A 125 9.59 -13.63 4.09
C LEU A 125 9.80 -13.75 5.61
N ARG A 126 8.72 -13.98 6.36
CA ARG A 126 8.77 -14.18 7.82
C ARG A 126 9.13 -15.60 8.23
N GLY A 127 9.15 -16.56 7.30
CA GLY A 127 9.51 -17.94 7.60
C GLY A 127 8.37 -18.72 8.27
N MET A 128 7.12 -18.41 7.95
CA MET A 128 5.97 -19.11 8.52
C MET A 128 5.96 -20.56 8.02
N GLN A 129 5.62 -21.51 8.90
CA GLN A 129 5.49 -22.92 8.54
C GLN A 129 4.10 -23.19 7.97
N ASN A 130 3.90 -22.84 6.69
CA ASN A 130 2.68 -23.12 5.95
C ASN A 130 2.89 -24.32 5.02
N ILE A 131 1.93 -25.24 4.95
CA ILE A 131 1.90 -26.38 4.02
C ILE A 131 2.12 -25.90 2.58
N ARG A 132 1.41 -24.83 2.17
CA ARG A 132 1.51 -24.26 0.82
C ARG A 132 2.89 -23.68 0.52
N VAL A 133 3.63 -23.21 1.52
CA VAL A 133 5.01 -22.74 1.33
C VAL A 133 5.95 -23.90 1.01
N ARG A 134 5.80 -25.03 1.72
CA ARG A 134 6.58 -26.25 1.48
C ARG A 134 6.24 -26.92 0.15
N GLU A 135 4.96 -27.01 -0.19
CA GLU A 135 4.51 -27.60 -1.46
C GLU A 135 5.06 -26.85 -2.68
N ASN A 136 5.22 -25.52 -2.57
CA ASN A 136 5.84 -24.71 -3.62
C ASN A 136 7.38 -24.65 -3.52
N GLY A 137 8.00 -25.32 -2.54
CA GLY A 137 9.45 -25.31 -2.33
C GLY A 137 10.01 -23.95 -1.88
N HIS A 138 9.15 -23.02 -1.44
CA HIS A 138 9.55 -21.68 -1.02
C HIS A 138 10.09 -21.63 0.42
N ASP A 139 10.15 -22.76 1.11
CA ASP A 139 10.93 -22.95 2.33
C ASP A 139 12.44 -23.06 2.06
N LYS A 140 12.84 -23.31 0.80
CA LYS A 140 14.24 -23.55 0.41
C LYS A 140 14.90 -22.35 -0.29
N ILE A 141 14.14 -21.30 -0.59
CA ILE A 141 14.67 -20.11 -1.27
C ILE A 141 15.44 -19.21 -0.30
N SER A 142 16.41 -18.44 -0.82
CA SER A 142 17.25 -17.56 0.00
C SER A 142 16.51 -16.41 0.68
N THR A 143 15.26 -16.13 0.31
CA THR A 143 14.42 -15.11 0.97
C THR A 143 13.47 -15.68 2.01
N TYR A 144 13.48 -16.99 2.25
CA TYR A 144 12.70 -17.57 3.34
C TYR A 144 13.24 -17.12 4.69
N ALA A 145 12.36 -16.65 5.58
CA ALA A 145 12.68 -16.24 6.95
C ALA A 145 13.66 -15.05 7.14
N ILE A 146 14.05 -14.33 6.07
CA ILE A 146 14.98 -13.19 6.18
C ILE A 146 14.35 -11.91 6.75
N GLY A 147 13.02 -11.91 6.94
CA GLY A 147 12.23 -10.85 7.57
C GLY A 147 11.57 -11.25 8.89
N ARG A 148 12.07 -12.31 9.55
CA ARG A 148 11.53 -12.81 10.83
C ARG A 148 11.64 -11.83 12.00
N ASP A 149 12.51 -10.83 11.86
CA ASP A 149 12.77 -9.74 12.80
C ASP A 149 11.60 -8.75 12.92
N HIS A 150 10.67 -8.75 11.97
CA HIS A 150 9.53 -7.85 11.97
C HIS A 150 8.17 -8.58 11.97
N SER A 151 7.15 -7.87 12.46
CA SER A 151 5.78 -8.36 12.51
C SER A 151 5.15 -8.51 11.13
N HIS A 152 4.03 -9.23 11.05
CA HIS A 152 3.24 -9.32 9.83
C HIS A 152 2.83 -7.93 9.32
N ASP A 153 2.31 -7.10 10.21
CA ASP A 153 1.75 -5.79 9.85
C ASP A 153 2.83 -4.79 9.43
N TYR A 154 4.05 -4.94 9.97
CA TYR A 154 5.22 -4.22 9.47
C TYR A 154 5.44 -4.51 7.99
N TRP A 155 5.53 -5.79 7.62
CA TRP A 155 5.76 -6.18 6.23
C TRP A 155 4.59 -5.80 5.32
N VAL A 156 3.35 -5.94 5.78
CA VAL A 156 2.18 -5.45 5.03
C VAL A 156 2.30 -3.95 4.77
N SER A 157 2.74 -3.15 5.75
CA SER A 157 2.99 -1.72 5.56
C SER A 157 4.09 -1.48 4.52
N ILE A 158 5.23 -2.18 4.60
CA ILE A 158 6.32 -2.07 3.61
C ILE A 158 5.80 -2.39 2.20
N PHE A 159 5.13 -3.53 2.01
CA PHE A 159 4.57 -3.92 0.72
C PHE A 159 3.57 -2.89 0.17
N ARG A 160 2.68 -2.35 1.01
CA ARG A 160 1.76 -1.27 0.59
C ARG A 160 2.52 -0.04 0.13
N GLN A 161 3.55 0.38 0.86
CA GLN A 161 4.35 1.54 0.47
C GLN A 161 5.13 1.31 -0.84
N LEU A 162 5.65 0.09 -1.07
CA LEU A 162 6.28 -0.28 -2.34
C LEU A 162 5.29 -0.24 -3.52
N ILE A 163 4.05 -0.68 -3.32
CA ILE A 163 2.98 -0.56 -4.31
C ILE A 163 2.66 0.91 -4.58
N HIS A 164 2.48 1.70 -3.52
CA HIS A 164 2.16 3.12 -3.63
C HIS A 164 3.26 3.96 -4.27
N LYS A 165 4.52 3.53 -4.14
CA LYS A 165 5.67 4.12 -4.83
C LYS A 165 5.89 3.56 -6.24
N GLY A 166 5.06 2.61 -6.69
CA GLY A 166 5.13 2.05 -8.03
C GLY A 166 6.28 1.08 -8.26
N LEU A 167 6.92 0.56 -7.20
CA LEU A 167 7.96 -0.48 -7.27
C LEU A 167 7.34 -1.88 -7.40
N LEU A 168 6.12 -2.03 -6.90
CA LEU A 168 5.30 -3.22 -7.05
C LEU A 168 3.96 -2.86 -7.69
N PHE A 169 3.45 -3.78 -8.47
CA PHE A 169 2.11 -3.74 -9.04
C PHE A 169 1.31 -4.94 -8.55
N GLN A 170 0.02 -4.73 -8.25
CA GLN A 170 -0.88 -5.81 -7.86
C GLN A 170 -1.81 -6.16 -9.02
N ASN A 171 -1.61 -7.34 -9.59
CA ASN A 171 -2.34 -7.78 -10.76
C ASN A 171 -3.70 -8.38 -10.40
N ILE A 172 -4.76 -7.62 -10.64
CA ILE A 172 -6.15 -7.99 -10.30
C ILE A 172 -6.60 -9.23 -11.10
N THR A 173 -6.25 -9.32 -12.38
CA THR A 173 -6.71 -10.41 -13.27
C THR A 173 -6.05 -11.74 -12.93
N ARG A 174 -4.95 -11.71 -12.17
CA ARG A 174 -4.24 -12.88 -11.68
C ARG A 174 -4.31 -12.94 -10.14
N ASN A 175 -5.51 -12.94 -9.57
CA ASN A 175 -5.74 -13.12 -8.13
C ASN A 175 -4.92 -12.18 -7.22
N SER A 176 -4.77 -10.91 -7.59
CA SER A 176 -4.02 -9.91 -6.82
C SER A 176 -2.56 -10.29 -6.54
N THR A 177 -1.92 -10.96 -7.51
CA THR A 177 -0.49 -11.31 -7.45
C THR A 177 0.40 -10.08 -7.49
N LEU A 178 1.50 -10.12 -6.74
CA LEU A 178 2.50 -9.05 -6.72
C LEU A 178 3.52 -9.25 -7.84
N GLN A 179 3.75 -8.19 -8.61
CA GLN A 179 4.69 -8.14 -9.71
C GLN A 179 5.64 -6.94 -9.54
N LEU A 180 6.91 -7.10 -9.90
CA LEU A 180 7.86 -6.01 -9.98
C LEU A 180 7.56 -5.11 -11.18
N THR A 181 7.86 -3.84 -11.03
CA THR A 181 7.88 -2.87 -12.13
C THR A 181 9.33 -2.61 -12.54
N GLU A 182 9.54 -1.91 -13.66
CA GLU A 182 10.87 -1.48 -14.09
C GLU A 182 11.56 -0.58 -13.05
N GLU A 183 10.77 0.16 -12.26
CA GLU A 183 11.24 1.08 -11.22
C GLU A 183 11.86 0.36 -10.01
N ALA A 184 11.58 -0.93 -9.84
CA ALA A 184 12.24 -1.74 -8.80
C ALA A 184 13.70 -2.06 -9.13
N ARG A 185 14.10 -1.97 -10.40
CA ARG A 185 15.42 -2.44 -10.86
C ARG A 185 16.59 -1.68 -10.24
N PRO A 186 16.63 -0.33 -10.20
CA PRO A 186 17.75 0.40 -9.60
C PRO A 186 17.95 0.05 -8.12
N LEU A 187 16.85 -0.10 -7.37
CA LEU A 187 16.90 -0.45 -5.95
C LEU A 187 17.43 -1.87 -5.73
N LEU A 188 17.01 -2.83 -6.58
CA LEU A 188 17.52 -4.20 -6.53
C LEU A 188 19.02 -4.30 -6.86
N ARG A 189 19.51 -3.46 -7.79
CA ARG A 189 20.95 -3.36 -8.11
C ARG A 189 21.77 -2.67 -7.03
N GLY A 190 21.14 -1.91 -6.15
CA GLY A 190 21.82 -1.08 -5.16
C GLY A 190 22.27 0.27 -5.70
N ASP A 191 21.73 0.70 -6.85
CA ASP A 191 22.04 1.98 -7.48
C ASP A 191 21.41 3.17 -6.73
N VAL A 192 20.35 2.92 -5.96
CA VAL A 192 19.59 3.92 -5.20
C VAL A 192 19.20 3.39 -3.82
N THR A 193 19.01 4.30 -2.87
CA THR A 193 18.42 4.02 -1.56
C THR A 193 16.93 4.36 -1.56
N LEU A 194 16.19 3.84 -0.57
CA LEU A 194 14.77 4.10 -0.43
C LEU A 194 14.40 4.46 1.02
N GLU A 195 13.84 5.65 1.19
CA GLU A 195 13.17 6.02 2.43
C GLU A 195 11.68 5.64 2.38
N LEU A 196 11.21 5.02 3.46
CA LEU A 196 9.80 4.72 3.69
C LEU A 196 9.32 5.37 4.99
N ALA A 197 8.02 5.56 5.10
CA ALA A 197 7.40 5.97 6.36
C ALA A 197 7.50 4.83 7.37
N VAL A 198 7.78 5.16 8.63
CA VAL A 198 7.77 4.20 9.73
C VAL A 198 6.36 3.60 9.85
N PRO A 199 6.20 2.26 9.77
CA PRO A 199 4.91 1.61 9.88
C PRO A 199 4.16 2.01 11.16
N ARG A 200 2.86 2.26 11.03
CA ARG A 200 1.98 2.57 12.17
C ARG A 200 1.43 1.24 12.69
N LEU A 201 2.14 0.66 13.64
CA LEU A 201 1.85 -0.69 14.16
C LEU A 201 0.74 -0.70 15.22
N ASP A 202 0.27 0.46 15.69
CA ASP A 202 -0.78 0.58 16.70
C ASP A 202 -1.95 1.47 16.25
N THR A 203 -3.17 0.94 16.41
CA THR A 203 -4.44 1.68 16.38
C THR A 203 -4.57 2.65 17.55
N ALA A 204 -3.92 2.38 18.69
CA ALA A 204 -3.95 3.24 19.89
C ALA A 204 -3.34 4.64 19.68
N ALA A 205 -2.38 4.78 18.75
CA ALA A 205 -1.79 6.08 18.42
C ALA A 205 -2.73 7.01 17.63
N ARG A 206 -3.85 6.50 17.05
CA ARG A 206 -4.86 7.33 16.38
C ARG A 206 -5.63 8.21 17.38
N ALA A 207 -5.92 7.71 18.58
CA ALA A 207 -6.63 8.46 19.62
C ALA A 207 -5.83 9.69 20.08
N ALA A 208 -4.52 9.53 20.31
CA ALA A 208 -3.65 10.63 20.75
C ALA A 208 -3.35 11.68 19.67
N LYS A 209 -3.54 11.35 18.37
CA LYS A 209 -3.39 12.30 17.26
C LYS A 209 -4.66 13.10 16.97
N SER A 210 -5.84 12.52 17.22
CA SER A 210 -7.14 13.20 17.12
C SER A 210 -7.15 14.49 17.94
N ASP A 211 -6.64 14.44 19.18
CA ASP A 211 -6.51 15.59 20.08
C ASP A 211 -5.57 16.71 19.60
N LYS A 212 -4.64 16.42 18.68
CA LYS A 212 -3.72 17.43 18.15
C LYS A 212 -4.23 18.10 16.87
N LEU A 213 -5.03 17.40 16.08
CA LEU A 213 -5.60 17.92 14.82
C LEU A 213 -6.64 19.02 15.06
N THR A 214 -7.37 18.98 16.18
CA THR A 214 -8.31 20.04 16.60
C THR A 214 -7.62 21.39 16.86
N SER A 215 -6.29 21.42 17.00
CA SER A 215 -5.52 22.65 17.29
C SER A 215 -4.86 23.30 16.08
N LYS A 216 -4.84 22.65 14.90
CA LYS A 216 -4.24 23.21 13.69
C LYS A 216 -5.29 24.00 12.92
N ASN A 217 -5.22 25.32 13.00
CA ASN A 217 -6.03 26.22 12.20
C ASN A 217 -5.43 26.29 10.79
N TYR A 218 -6.04 25.56 9.85
CA TYR A 218 -5.60 25.49 8.45
C TYR A 218 -5.91 26.79 7.68
N ASP A 219 -6.71 27.69 8.26
CA ASP A 219 -6.96 29.04 7.78
C ASP A 219 -5.97 30.04 8.39
N LYS A 220 -4.73 30.11 7.89
CA LYS A 220 -3.90 31.30 8.09
C LYS A 220 -3.18 31.76 6.82
N LYS A 221 -3.76 32.83 6.29
CA LYS A 221 -3.31 33.87 5.35
C LYS A 221 -3.01 33.46 3.92
#